data_AF-A0A961W4M5-F1
#
_entry.id   AF-A0A961W4M5-F1
#
_cell.length_a   1.000
_cell.length_b   1.000
_cell.length_c   1.000
_cell.angle_alpha   90.00
_cell.angle_beta   90.00
_cell.angle_gamma   90.00
#
_symmetry.space_group_name_H-M   'P 1'
#
loop_
_entity.id
_entity.type
_entity.pdbx_description
1 polymer ?
#
loop_
_entity_poly.entity_id
_entity_poly.type
_entity_poly.pdbx_seq_one_letter_code
_entity_poly.pdbx_strand_id
1 'polypeptide(L)' 'MSEEFDYSQTLFLPQTDFPMRAGLPKKEPEIIERWDRLEIYKRLRAQSKGRPLYVLHDGPPYA' A
#
# COMPACT_ATOMS: atom_id res chain seq x y z
N MET A 1 -10.66 -18.10 -44.59
CA MET A 1 -11.18 -17.75 -43.26
C MET A 1 -10.73 -16.33 -43.02
N SER A 2 -11.64 -15.36 -43.16
CA SER A 2 -11.32 -13.95 -43.00
C SER A 2 -10.95 -13.68 -41.54
N GLU A 3 -9.75 -13.15 -41.31
CA GLU A 3 -9.40 -12.56 -40.02
C GLU A 3 -10.31 -11.37 -39.80
N GLU A 4 -11.24 -11.51 -38.85
CA GLU A 4 -12.16 -10.45 -38.43
C GLU A 4 -11.40 -9.47 -37.54
N PHE A 5 -11.43 -8.18 -37.87
CA PHE A 5 -10.69 -7.15 -37.15
C PHE A 5 -11.26 -6.97 -35.73
N ASP A 6 -10.43 -7.20 -34.70
CA ASP A 6 -10.82 -7.04 -33.30
C ASP A 6 -10.91 -5.55 -32.92
N TYR A 7 -12.12 -5.00 -32.92
CA TYR A 7 -12.40 -3.62 -32.54
C TYR A 7 -12.07 -3.31 -31.06
N SER A 8 -11.90 -4.31 -30.19
CA SER A 8 -11.54 -4.07 -28.78
C SER A 8 -10.20 -3.37 -28.63
N GLN A 9 -9.30 -3.51 -29.62
CA GLN A 9 -8.00 -2.85 -29.69
C GLN A 9 -8.09 -1.33 -29.90
N THR A 10 -9.23 -0.82 -30.36
CA THR A 10 -9.46 0.63 -30.59
C THR A 10 -9.95 1.36 -29.33
N LEU A 11 -10.25 0.62 -28.26
CA LEU A 11 -10.80 1.17 -27.03
C LEU A 11 -9.68 1.53 -26.05
N PHE A 12 -9.71 2.75 -25.51
CA PHE A 12 -8.82 3.16 -24.43
C PHE A 12 -9.38 2.73 -23.06
N LEU A 13 -9.27 1.44 -22.76
CA LEU A 13 -9.76 0.88 -21.50
C LEU A 13 -8.79 1.15 -20.34
N PRO A 14 -9.30 1.38 -19.11
CA PRO A 14 -8.44 1.47 -17.93
C PRO A 14 -7.67 0.17 -17.70
N GLN A 15 -6.36 0.29 -17.49
CA GLN A 15 -5.47 -0.82 -17.16
C GLN A 15 -4.77 -0.55 -15.84
N THR A 16 -4.70 -1.57 -14.98
CA THR A 16 -3.96 -1.48 -13.72
C THR A 16 -3.45 -2.85 -13.30
N ASP A 17 -2.25 -2.88 -12.75
CA ASP A 17 -1.70 -4.06 -12.08
C ASP A 17 -2.29 -4.24 -10.67
N PHE A 18 -3.10 -3.28 -10.20
CA PHE A 18 -3.75 -3.36 -8.91
C PHE A 18 -4.81 -4.46 -8.92
N PRO A 19 -4.64 -5.52 -8.11
CA PRO A 19 -5.57 -6.63 -8.14
C PRO A 19 -6.91 -6.23 -7.51
N MET A 20 -8.01 -6.63 -8.15
CA MET A 20 -9.35 -6.39 -7.61
C MET A 20 -9.60 -7.11 -6.28
N ARG A 21 -8.94 -8.26 -6.04
CA ARG A 21 -8.98 -8.96 -4.76
C ARG A 21 -7.78 -8.56 -3.91
N ALA A 22 -8.04 -8.25 -2.64
CA ALA A 22 -7.01 -7.71 -1.75
C ALA A 22 -5.88 -8.72 -1.46
N GLY A 23 -6.21 -9.98 -1.14
CA GLY A 23 -5.20 -10.99 -0.81
C GLY A 23 -4.41 -10.66 0.48
N LEU A 24 -5.08 -10.04 1.46
CA LEU A 24 -4.46 -9.46 2.65
C LEU A 24 -3.55 -10.43 3.43
N PRO A 25 -3.91 -11.71 3.66
CA PRO A 25 -3.05 -12.61 4.44
C PRO A 25 -1.63 -12.78 3.88
N LYS A 26 -1.45 -12.58 2.56
CA LYS A 26 -0.13 -12.58 1.92
C LYS A 26 0.48 -11.18 1.83
N LYS A 27 -0.32 -10.18 1.46
CA LYS A 27 0.19 -8.81 1.22
C LYS A 27 0.58 -8.07 2.49
N GLU A 28 -0.15 -8.24 3.59
CA GLU A 28 0.12 -7.50 4.83
C GLU A 28 1.52 -7.79 5.40
N PRO A 29 1.97 -9.07 5.49
CA PRO A 29 3.35 -9.36 5.87
C PRO A 29 4.40 -8.69 4.99
N GLU A 30 4.21 -8.70 3.66
CA GLU A 30 5.14 -8.06 2.70
C GLU A 30 5.22 -6.54 2.90
N ILE A 31 4.09 -5.91 3.24
CA ILE A 31 4.02 -4.46 3.52
C ILE A 31 4.75 -4.14 4.83
N ILE A 32 4.55 -4.94 5.88
CA ILE A 32 5.22 -4.76 7.18
C ILE A 32 6.74 -4.89 7.00
N GLU A 33 7.21 -5.94 6.31
CA GLU A 33 8.64 -6.14 6.04
C GLU A 33 9.25 -4.96 5.25
N ARG A 34 8.49 -4.42 4.28
CA ARG A 34 8.91 -3.22 3.56
C ARG A 34 9.01 -2.01 4.48
N TRP A 35 8.03 -1.78 5.37
CA TRP A 35 8.06 -0.67 6.32
C TRP A 35 9.23 -0.77 7.32
N ASP A 36 9.53 -1.98 7.78
CA ASP A 36 10.64 -2.27 8.68
C ASP A 36 11.98 -1.98 7.99
N ARG A 37 12.19 -2.46 6.76
CA ARG A 37 13.39 -2.14 5.96
C ARG A 37 13.55 -0.65 5.69
N LEU A 38 12.44 0.08 5.56
CA LEU A 38 12.46 1.53 5.37
C LEU A 38 12.66 2.29 6.69
N GLU A 39 12.56 1.64 7.83
CA GLU A 39 12.54 2.28 9.16
C GLU A 39 11.50 3.41 9.21
N ILE A 40 10.28 3.15 8.72
CA ILE A 40 9.29 4.19 8.42
C ILE A 40 8.95 5.07 9.62
N TYR A 41 8.93 4.49 10.83
CA TYR A 41 8.68 5.23 12.06
C TYR A 41 9.77 6.28 12.33
N LYS A 42 11.05 5.92 12.17
CA LYS A 42 12.17 6.86 12.35
C LYS A 42 12.07 8.02 11.35
N ARG A 43 11.77 7.71 10.09
CA ARG A 43 11.56 8.73 9.04
C ARG A 43 10.41 9.67 9.39
N LEU A 44 9.29 9.14 9.85
CA LEU A 44 8.13 9.93 10.28
C LEU A 44 8.47 10.87 11.44
N ARG A 45 9.25 10.40 12.43
CA ARG A 45 9.72 11.23 13.55
C ARG A 45 10.66 12.34 13.09
N ALA A 46 11.57 12.05 12.17
CA ALA A 46 12.49 13.04 11.61
C ALA A 46 11.74 14.12 10.82
N GLN A 47 10.78 13.74 9.97
CA GLN A 47 9.95 14.67 9.20
C GLN A 47 9.06 15.55 10.08
N SER A 48 8.62 15.03 11.23
CA SER A 48 7.73 15.75 12.15
C SER A 48 8.47 16.69 13.12
N LYS A 49 9.78 16.85 12.99
CA LYS A 49 10.59 17.71 13.87
C LYS A 49 10.05 19.15 13.84
N GLY A 50 9.80 19.71 15.03
CA GLY A 50 9.31 21.08 15.20
C GLY A 50 7.78 21.24 15.14
N ARG A 51 7.02 20.17 14.86
CA ARG A 51 5.55 20.20 14.98
C ARG A 51 5.14 20.23 16.46
N PRO A 52 3.94 20.75 16.79
CA PRO A 52 3.38 20.63 18.14
C PRO A 52 3.41 19.19 18.63
N LEU A 53 3.82 19.00 19.88
CA LEU A 53 3.92 17.68 20.47
C LEU A 53 2.52 17.10 20.68
N TYR A 54 2.31 15.89 20.16
CA TYR A 54 1.14 15.06 20.44
C TYR A 54 1.61 13.75 21.08
N VAL A 55 1.04 13.40 22.23
CA VAL A 55 1.37 12.18 22.99
C VAL A 55 0.11 11.34 23.12
N LEU A 56 0.16 10.12 22.60
CA LEU A 56 -0.87 9.10 22.79
C LEU A 56 -0.37 8.11 23.85
N HIS A 57 -1.04 8.08 25.00
CA HIS A 57 -0.79 7.07 26.03
C HIS A 57 -1.55 5.80 25.68
N ASP A 58 -0.82 4.73 25.35
CA ASP A 58 -1.41 3.40 25.19
C ASP A 58 -1.48 2.71 26.56
N GLY A 59 -2.63 2.10 26.85
CA GLY A 59 -2.83 1.38 28.10
C GLY A 59 -2.05 0.07 28.10
N PRO A 60 -1.50 -0.39 29.24
CA PRO A 60 -0.85 -1.68 29.28
C PRO A 60 -1.87 -2.77 28.91
N PRO A 61 -1.56 -3.66 27.94
CA PRO A 61 -2.43 -4.79 27.66
C PRO A 61 -2.48 -5.69 28.89
N TYR A 62 -3.63 -6.31 29.13
CA TYR A 62 -3.70 -7.45 30.05
C TYR A 62 -3.10 -8.67 29.31
N ALA A 63 -2.06 -9.27 29.90
CA ALA A 63 -1.34 -10.41 29.33
C ALA A 63 -1.97 -11.75 29.70
#